data_AF-A0A529Q493-F1
#
_entry.id   AF-A0A529Q493-F1
#
_cell.length_a   1.000
_cell.length_b   1.000
_cell.length_c   1.000
_cell.angle_alpha   90.00
_cell.angle_beta   90.00
_cell.angle_gamma   90.00
#
_symmetry.space_group_name_H-M   'P 1'
#
loop_
_entity.id
_entity.type
_entity.pdbx_description
1 polymer ?
#
loop_
_entity_poly.entity_id
_entity_poly.type
_entity_poly.pdbx_seq_one_letter_code
_entity_poly.pdbx_strand_id
1 'polypeptide(L)'
;VWTVRQHEAHRPAWLVRLGLFLYDHLGGRKRLPATRMLNLRTAPEGAPIKDAFKRGFEYSDCWVDDARLVVINALDAAQRGAKVLTRTACTAARRENGLWVVEMHDGGTGVKTMVRARALINAAGPWVNDVVNRVAGQNSRRNVRLVKGSHIV
;
A
#
# COMPACT_ATOMS: atom_id res chain seq x y z
N VAL A 1 12.31 -13.94 2.30
CA VAL A 1 13.31 -13.85 3.39
C VAL A 1 14.23 -12.70 3.04
N TRP A 2 14.47 -11.78 3.97
CA TRP A 2 15.22 -10.55 3.76
C TRP A 2 16.40 -10.48 4.73
N THR A 3 17.55 -10.05 4.22
CA THR A 3 18.80 -9.94 5.01
C THR A 3 19.18 -8.48 5.20
N VAL A 4 19.36 -8.07 6.45
CA VAL A 4 19.74 -6.71 6.85
C VAL A 4 21.14 -6.74 7.46
N ARG A 5 22.01 -5.85 6.97
CA ARG A 5 23.38 -5.67 7.45
C ARG A 5 23.43 -4.75 8.65
N GLN A 6 24.27 -5.06 9.62
CA GLN A 6 24.47 -4.24 10.81
C GLN A 6 25.79 -3.46 10.74
N HIS A 7 25.73 -2.15 10.94
CA HIS A 7 26.89 -1.25 11.06
C HIS A 7 26.91 -0.56 12.43
N GLU A 8 28.06 -0.02 12.81
CA GLU A 8 28.28 0.71 14.08
C GLU A 8 27.57 2.07 14.12
N ALA A 9 27.36 2.69 12.94
CA ALA A 9 26.56 3.91 12.78
C ALA A 9 25.03 3.67 12.72
N HIS A 10 24.59 2.41 12.80
CA HIS A 10 23.17 2.03 12.84
C HIS A 10 22.72 1.73 14.28
N ARG A 11 21.40 1.56 14.48
CA ARG A 11 20.82 1.16 15.77
C ARG A 11 21.58 -0.03 16.36
N PRO A 12 21.88 -0.08 17.68
CA PRO A 12 22.69 -1.14 18.26
C PRO A 12 22.04 -2.52 18.06
N ALA A 13 22.89 -3.56 17.93
CA ALA A 13 22.43 -4.90 17.54
C ALA A 13 21.37 -5.50 18.48
N TRP A 14 21.42 -5.19 19.78
CA TRP A 14 20.41 -5.65 20.74
C TRP A 14 19.03 -5.03 20.45
N LEU A 15 18.99 -3.78 20.00
CA LEU A 15 17.75 -3.07 19.70
C LEU A 15 17.11 -3.62 18.42
N VAL A 16 17.94 -3.93 17.41
CA VAL A 16 17.47 -4.62 16.20
C VAL A 16 16.94 -6.01 16.54
N ARG A 17 17.65 -6.76 17.39
CA ARG A 17 17.20 -8.09 17.83
C ARG A 17 15.89 -8.04 18.61
N LEU A 18 15.72 -7.06 19.49
CA LEU A 18 14.48 -6.84 20.24
C LEU A 18 13.32 -6.47 19.29
N GLY A 19 13.57 -5.57 18.33
CA GLY A 19 12.56 -5.21 17.33
C GLY A 19 12.09 -6.41 16.49
N LEU A 20 13.03 -7.25 16.04
CA LEU A 20 12.71 -8.45 15.28
C LEU A 20 12.04 -9.54 16.14
N PHE A 21 12.39 -9.62 17.43
CA PHE A 21 11.64 -10.45 18.37
C PHE A 21 10.17 -10.02 18.45
N LEU A 22 9.90 -8.72 18.59
CA LEU A 22 8.52 -8.21 18.58
C LEU A 22 7.84 -8.49 17.23
N TYR A 23 8.53 -8.29 16.12
CA TYR A 23 8.01 -8.54 14.77
C TYR A 23 7.58 -10.00 14.58
N ASP A 24 8.37 -10.97 15.06
CA ASP A 24 8.07 -12.41 14.98
C ASP A 24 6.80 -12.79 15.77
N HIS A 25 6.42 -12.03 16.80
CA HIS A 25 5.36 -12.40 17.75
C HIS A 25 4.08 -11.55 17.65
N LEU A 26 4.16 -10.32 17.15
CA LEU A 26 2.99 -9.44 17.01
C LEU A 26 1.97 -9.94 15.97
N GLY A 27 2.46 -10.56 14.89
CA GLY A 27 1.63 -10.98 13.76
C GLY A 27 1.04 -12.39 13.86
N GLY A 28 1.28 -13.13 14.95
CA GLY A 28 0.76 -14.49 15.11
C GLY A 28 1.26 -15.47 14.03
N ARG A 29 2.56 -15.40 13.69
CA ARG A 29 3.24 -16.25 12.70
C ARG A 29 2.85 -17.73 12.82
N LYS A 30 2.35 -18.32 11.73
CA LYS A 30 2.08 -19.77 11.64
C LYS A 30 2.97 -20.53 10.65
N ARG A 31 3.29 -19.92 9.49
CA ARG A 31 4.01 -20.60 8.38
C ARG A 31 5.35 -19.98 8.01
N LEU A 32 5.54 -18.68 8.25
CA LEU A 32 6.78 -17.98 7.90
C LEU A 32 7.91 -18.40 8.85
N PRO A 33 9.16 -18.62 8.39
CA PRO A 33 10.31 -18.83 9.28
C PRO A 33 10.56 -17.67 10.24
N ALA A 34 11.11 -17.95 11.42
CA ALA A 34 11.46 -16.94 12.42
C ALA A 34 12.79 -16.24 12.09
N THR A 35 13.03 -15.11 12.73
CA THR A 35 14.25 -14.33 12.56
C THR A 35 15.51 -15.10 12.97
N ARG A 36 16.58 -14.99 12.17
CA ARG A 36 17.92 -15.54 12.47
C ARG A 36 18.97 -14.43 12.54
N MET A 37 20.02 -14.67 13.32
CA MET A 37 21.24 -13.86 13.31
C MET A 37 22.28 -14.55 12.43
N LEU A 38 22.95 -13.80 11.57
CA LEU A 38 23.95 -14.30 10.65
C LEU A 38 25.34 -13.77 11.01
N ASN A 39 26.33 -14.66 10.94
CA ASN A 39 27.74 -14.26 10.85
C ASN A 39 28.09 -14.09 9.36
N LEU A 40 28.18 -12.84 8.91
CA LEU A 40 28.38 -12.52 7.48
C LEU A 40 29.78 -12.89 6.97
N ARG A 41 30.72 -13.28 7.83
CA ARG A 41 32.04 -13.78 7.40
C ARG A 41 31.98 -15.21 6.87
N THR A 42 30.99 -15.97 7.31
CA THR A 42 30.88 -17.41 7.05
C THR A 42 29.59 -17.77 6.34
N ALA A 43 28.54 -16.97 6.51
CA ALA A 43 27.24 -17.20 5.90
C ALA A 43 27.28 -16.87 4.39
N PRO A 44 26.65 -17.67 3.51
CA PRO A 44 26.61 -17.42 2.08
C PRO A 44 26.07 -16.02 1.71
N GLU A 45 25.13 -15.50 2.49
CA GLU A 45 24.54 -14.17 2.33
C GLU A 45 25.56 -13.03 2.51
N GLY A 46 26.70 -13.34 3.14
CA GLY A 46 27.81 -12.41 3.31
C GLY A 46 28.75 -12.31 2.10
N ALA A 47 28.75 -13.28 1.18
CA ALA A 47 29.67 -13.28 0.03
C ALA A 47 29.64 -12.01 -0.85
N PRO A 48 28.48 -11.39 -1.16
CA PRO A 48 28.42 -10.15 -1.93
C PRO A 48 28.58 -8.88 -1.06
N ILE A 49 28.84 -9.01 0.25
CA ILE A 49 28.86 -7.91 1.21
C ILE A 49 30.31 -7.56 1.58
N LYS A 50 30.60 -6.27 1.78
CA LYS A 50 31.93 -5.81 2.23
C LYS A 50 32.31 -6.42 3.60
N ASP A 51 33.55 -6.85 3.76
CA ASP A 51 34.08 -7.51 4.98
C ASP A 51 33.98 -6.70 6.28
N ALA A 52 33.80 -5.37 6.16
CA ALA A 52 33.55 -4.50 7.31
C ALA A 52 32.26 -4.89 8.06
N PHE A 53 31.28 -5.50 7.39
CA PHE A 53 30.03 -5.97 7.99
C PHE A 53 30.17 -7.41 8.47
N LYS A 54 30.27 -7.60 9.78
CA LYS A 54 30.49 -8.95 10.37
C LYS A 54 29.20 -9.65 10.80
N ARG A 55 28.11 -8.89 11.03
CA ARG A 55 26.84 -9.39 11.56
C ARG A 55 25.68 -8.94 10.68
N GLY A 56 24.73 -9.85 10.47
CA GLY A 56 23.47 -9.59 9.79
C GLY A 56 22.30 -10.19 10.55
N PHE A 57 21.09 -9.78 10.16
CA PHE A 57 19.85 -10.37 10.62
C PHE A 57 19.03 -10.76 9.40
N GLU A 58 18.40 -11.92 9.48
CA GLU A 58 17.54 -12.45 8.44
C GLU A 58 16.15 -12.63 9.01
N TYR A 59 15.12 -12.13 8.31
CA TYR A 59 13.73 -12.25 8.74
C TYR A 59 12.80 -12.56 7.56
N SER A 60 11.60 -13.02 7.88
CA SER A 60 10.58 -13.34 6.87
C SER A 60 9.67 -12.14 6.64
N ASP A 61 9.40 -11.86 5.36
CA ASP A 61 8.35 -10.95 4.92
C ASP A 61 7.83 -11.43 3.56
N CYS A 62 6.73 -10.85 3.10
CA CYS A 62 6.06 -11.21 1.88
C CYS A 62 6.37 -10.22 0.75
N TRP A 63 6.52 -10.75 -0.45
CA TRP A 63 6.52 -9.96 -1.68
C TRP A 63 5.23 -10.24 -2.43
N VAL A 64 4.67 -9.21 -3.05
CA VAL A 64 3.47 -9.31 -3.87
C VAL A 64 3.60 -8.41 -5.10
N ASP A 65 3.05 -8.86 -6.21
CA ASP A 65 2.78 -8.01 -7.37
C ASP A 65 1.55 -7.14 -7.05
N ASP A 66 1.81 -5.88 -6.75
CA ASP A 66 0.82 -4.91 -6.27
C ASP A 66 -0.26 -4.63 -7.32
N ALA A 67 0.12 -4.43 -8.58
CA ALA A 67 -0.79 -4.22 -9.69
C ALA A 67 -1.72 -5.42 -9.89
N ARG A 68 -1.19 -6.65 -9.85
CA ARG A 68 -2.02 -7.87 -9.97
C ARG A 68 -2.95 -8.07 -8.79
N LEU A 69 -2.52 -7.73 -7.56
CA LEU A 69 -3.38 -7.80 -6.39
C LEU A 69 -4.63 -6.90 -6.57
N VAL A 70 -4.45 -5.69 -7.11
CA VAL A 70 -5.57 -4.78 -7.42
C VAL A 70 -6.49 -5.38 -8.47
N VAL A 71 -5.93 -5.90 -9.57
CA VAL A 71 -6.73 -6.48 -10.67
C VAL A 71 -7.57 -7.66 -10.20
N ILE A 72 -7.00 -8.56 -9.38
CA ILE A 72 -7.73 -9.74 -8.89
C ILE A 72 -8.91 -9.33 -7.98
N ASN A 73 -8.74 -8.31 -7.14
CA ASN A 73 -9.84 -7.78 -6.33
C ASN A 73 -10.97 -7.19 -7.20
N ALA A 74 -10.60 -6.44 -8.25
CA ALA A 74 -11.59 -5.88 -9.18
C ALA A 74 -12.35 -6.97 -9.96
N LEU A 75 -11.64 -8.03 -10.36
CA LEU A 75 -12.24 -9.19 -11.04
C LEU A 75 -13.19 -9.97 -10.12
N ASP A 76 -12.79 -10.26 -8.88
CA ASP A 76 -13.68 -10.93 -7.90
C ASP A 76 -14.93 -10.09 -7.62
N ALA A 77 -14.79 -8.77 -7.46
CA ALA A 77 -15.93 -7.87 -7.30
C ALA A 77 -16.88 -7.93 -8.52
N ALA A 78 -16.33 -7.92 -9.73
CA ALA A 78 -17.12 -8.03 -10.95
C ALA A 78 -17.85 -9.38 -11.07
N GLN A 79 -17.18 -10.49 -10.71
CA GLN A 79 -17.80 -11.82 -10.65
C GLN A 79 -18.95 -11.89 -9.64
N ARG A 80 -18.91 -11.07 -8.59
CA ARG A 80 -19.98 -10.92 -7.59
C ARG A 80 -21.05 -9.90 -8.01
N GLY A 81 -21.00 -9.37 -9.24
CA GLY A 81 -22.01 -8.48 -9.80
C GLY A 81 -21.70 -6.98 -9.68
N ALA A 82 -20.51 -6.59 -9.21
CA ALA A 82 -20.12 -5.18 -9.23
C ALA A 82 -19.86 -4.69 -10.65
N LYS A 83 -20.27 -3.46 -10.95
CA LYS A 83 -19.88 -2.79 -12.20
C LYS A 83 -18.57 -2.04 -11.98
N VAL A 84 -17.49 -2.50 -12.61
CA VAL A 84 -16.18 -1.86 -12.55
C VAL A 84 -15.97 -1.02 -13.80
N LEU A 85 -15.81 0.29 -13.64
CA LEU A 85 -15.63 1.25 -14.73
C LEU A 85 -14.22 1.83 -14.66
N THR A 86 -13.34 1.41 -15.56
CA THR A 86 -12.03 2.05 -15.74
C THR A 86 -12.16 3.27 -16.65
N ARG A 87 -11.12 4.13 -16.67
CA ARG A 87 -11.09 5.37 -17.48
C ARG A 87 -12.31 6.30 -17.26
N THR A 88 -13.01 6.14 -16.14
CA THR A 88 -14.24 6.88 -15.84
C THR A 88 -13.99 7.73 -14.60
N ALA A 89 -13.95 9.05 -14.79
CA ALA A 89 -13.69 10.00 -13.70
C ALA A 89 -15.01 10.43 -13.04
N CYS A 90 -15.06 10.44 -11.71
CA CYS A 90 -16.11 11.13 -10.98
C CYS A 90 -15.83 12.64 -11.02
N THR A 91 -16.70 13.41 -11.67
CA THR A 91 -16.51 14.85 -11.89
C THR A 91 -17.29 15.70 -10.90
N ALA A 92 -18.42 15.21 -10.38
CA ALA A 92 -19.23 15.89 -9.36
C ALA A 92 -20.06 14.87 -8.55
N ALA A 93 -20.36 15.16 -7.28
CA ALA A 93 -21.29 14.34 -6.50
C ALA A 93 -21.94 15.14 -5.37
N ARG A 94 -23.26 15.18 -5.37
CA ARG A 94 -24.04 15.96 -4.42
C ARG A 94 -25.14 15.12 -3.80
N ARG A 95 -25.67 15.57 -2.67
CA ARG A 95 -26.81 14.95 -2.02
C ARG A 95 -28.09 15.60 -2.53
N GLU A 96 -29.01 14.80 -3.05
CA GLU A 96 -30.36 15.23 -3.45
C GLU A 96 -31.37 14.22 -2.94
N ASN A 97 -32.43 14.68 -2.27
CA ASN A 97 -33.55 13.84 -1.80
C ASN A 97 -33.10 12.57 -1.04
N GLY A 98 -32.09 12.70 -0.19
CA GLY A 98 -31.58 11.59 0.61
C GLY A 98 -30.74 10.56 -0.16
N LEU A 99 -30.34 10.83 -1.40
CA LEU A 99 -29.43 10.00 -2.20
C LEU A 99 -28.23 10.81 -2.70
N TRP A 100 -27.13 10.12 -2.99
CA TRP A 100 -26.02 10.67 -3.76
C TRP A 100 -26.39 10.68 -5.23
N VAL A 101 -26.06 11.78 -5.89
CA VAL A 101 -26.19 11.98 -7.33
C VAL A 101 -24.80 12.26 -7.85
N VAL A 102 -24.25 11.33 -8.62
CA VAL A 102 -22.84 11.33 -9.06
C VAL A 102 -22.77 11.51 -10.56
N GLU A 103 -22.01 12.51 -11.01
CA GLU A 103 -21.61 12.70 -12.39
C GLU A 103 -20.31 11.96 -12.67
N MET A 104 -20.30 11.21 -13.77
CA MET A 104 -19.16 10.47 -14.26
C MET A 104 -18.86 10.85 -15.70
N HIS A 105 -17.58 10.93 -16.04
CA HIS A 105 -17.09 11.20 -17.38
C HIS A 105 -16.21 10.06 -17.86
N ASP A 106 -16.60 9.41 -18.95
CA ASP A 106 -15.81 8.38 -19.62
C ASP A 106 -14.74 9.04 -20.49
N GLY A 107 -13.47 8.88 -20.13
CA GLY A 107 -12.34 9.46 -20.85
C GLY A 107 -11.97 8.73 -22.15
N GLY A 108 -12.61 7.61 -22.48
CA GLY A 108 -12.50 6.96 -23.79
C GLY A 108 -13.52 7.50 -24.79
N THR A 109 -14.77 7.70 -24.36
CA THR A 109 -15.89 8.11 -25.23
C THR A 109 -16.26 9.59 -25.13
N GLY A 110 -15.84 10.28 -24.06
CA GLY A 110 -16.27 11.65 -23.75
C GLY A 110 -17.68 11.74 -23.13
N VAL A 111 -18.38 10.61 -22.98
CA VAL A 111 -19.77 10.60 -22.52
C VAL A 111 -19.85 10.93 -21.04
N LYS A 112 -20.79 11.82 -20.70
CA LYS A 112 -21.17 12.11 -19.32
C LYS A 112 -22.38 11.28 -18.93
N THR A 113 -22.31 10.63 -17.77
CA THR A 113 -23.41 9.85 -17.20
C THR A 113 -23.68 10.25 -15.75
N MET A 114 -24.92 10.04 -15.32
CA MET A 114 -25.37 10.29 -13.95
C MET A 114 -25.83 8.99 -13.31
N VAL A 115 -25.42 8.75 -12.07
CA VAL A 115 -25.90 7.62 -11.26
C VAL A 115 -26.37 8.09 -9.90
N ARG A 116 -27.31 7.31 -9.32
CA ARG A 116 -27.81 7.54 -7.96
C ARG A 116 -27.36 6.42 -7.04
N ALA A 117 -26.92 6.77 -5.82
CA ALA A 117 -26.45 5.80 -4.84
C ALA A 117 -26.89 6.17 -3.41
N ARG A 118 -27.10 5.16 -2.55
CA ARG A 118 -27.42 5.39 -1.14
C ARG A 118 -26.21 5.90 -0.36
N ALA A 119 -25.04 5.36 -0.68
CA ALA A 119 -23.74 5.70 -0.09
C ALA A 119 -22.71 6.01 -1.18
N LEU A 120 -21.71 6.81 -0.82
CA LEU A 120 -20.55 7.15 -1.65
C LEU A 120 -19.29 6.98 -0.81
N ILE A 121 -18.31 6.26 -1.32
CA ILE A 121 -17.02 6.03 -0.65
C ILE A 121 -15.93 6.74 -1.46
N ASN A 122 -15.14 7.59 -0.80
CA ASN A 122 -13.97 8.21 -1.39
C ASN A 122 -12.71 7.41 -1.00
N ALA A 123 -12.21 6.61 -1.94
CA ALA A 123 -10.99 5.81 -1.82
C ALA A 123 -9.91 6.26 -2.83
N ALA A 124 -9.84 7.55 -3.17
CA ALA A 124 -9.01 8.09 -4.24
C ALA A 124 -7.51 8.27 -3.88
N GLY A 125 -7.02 7.64 -2.82
CA GLY A 125 -5.60 7.69 -2.43
C GLY A 125 -5.07 9.13 -2.29
N PRO A 126 -3.96 9.50 -2.96
CA PRO A 126 -3.41 10.85 -2.94
C PRO A 126 -4.40 11.96 -3.36
N TRP A 127 -5.41 11.63 -4.16
CA TRP A 127 -6.41 12.58 -4.67
C TRP A 127 -7.66 12.71 -3.78
N VAL A 128 -7.67 12.12 -2.59
CA VAL A 128 -8.84 12.14 -1.69
C VAL A 128 -9.34 13.56 -1.39
N ASN A 129 -8.43 14.53 -1.20
CA ASN A 129 -8.78 15.93 -0.96
C ASN A 129 -9.29 16.62 -2.22
N ASP A 130 -8.73 16.32 -3.38
CA ASP A 130 -9.22 16.84 -4.67
C ASP A 130 -10.66 16.39 -4.91
N VAL A 131 -10.97 15.13 -4.61
CA VAL A 131 -12.34 14.61 -4.69
C VAL A 131 -13.24 15.34 -3.70
N VAL A 132 -12.89 15.45 -2.42
CA VAL A 132 -13.74 16.15 -1.44
C VAL A 132 -14.03 17.59 -1.85
N ASN A 133 -13.02 18.32 -2.30
CA ASN A 133 -13.15 19.73 -2.66
C ASN A 133 -13.93 19.93 -3.97
N ARG A 134 -13.66 19.15 -5.02
CA ARG A 134 -14.31 19.29 -6.33
C ARG A 134 -15.73 18.73 -6.36
N VAL A 135 -15.92 17.60 -5.70
CA VAL A 135 -17.09 16.74 -5.93
C VAL A 135 -18.16 17.03 -4.89
N ALA A 136 -17.80 17.17 -3.61
CA ALA A 136 -18.76 17.26 -2.50
C ALA A 136 -18.99 18.69 -1.94
N GLY A 137 -18.24 19.69 -2.42
CA GLY A 137 -18.35 21.08 -1.94
C GLY A 137 -18.11 21.24 -0.43
N GLN A 138 -17.49 20.23 0.19
CA GLN A 138 -17.23 20.21 1.62
C GLN A 138 -15.78 20.57 1.86
N ASN A 139 -15.53 21.56 2.73
CA ASN A 139 -14.16 21.89 3.12
C ASN A 139 -13.62 20.80 4.06
N SER A 140 -12.78 19.91 3.55
CA SER A 140 -11.99 19.01 4.38
C SER A 140 -10.94 19.81 5.15
N ARG A 141 -10.94 19.73 6.48
CA ARG A 141 -9.87 20.27 7.34
C ARG A 141 -8.66 19.32 7.46
N ARG A 142 -8.69 18.14 6.82
CA ARG A 142 -7.64 17.12 6.94
C ARG A 142 -6.68 17.20 5.76
N ASN A 143 -5.42 17.53 6.05
CA ASN A 143 -4.36 17.55 5.06
C ASN A 143 -3.76 16.16 4.87
N VAL A 144 -3.59 15.76 3.61
CA VAL A 144 -2.80 14.57 3.25
C VAL A 144 -1.35 15.00 3.07
N ARG A 145 -0.44 14.36 3.80
CA ARG A 145 1.00 14.54 3.60
C ARG A 145 1.46 13.59 2.48
N LEU A 146 1.80 14.16 1.33
CA LEU A 146 2.37 13.39 0.22
C LEU A 146 3.88 13.23 0.43
N VAL A 147 4.35 11.99 0.38
CA VAL A 147 5.78 11.64 0.45
C VAL A 147 6.13 10.84 -0.79
N LYS A 148 7.10 11.34 -1.55
CA LYS A 148 7.57 10.71 -2.79
C LYS A 148 8.55 9.57 -2.47
N GLY A 149 8.38 8.44 -3.15
CA GLY A 149 9.36 7.35 -3.23
C GLY A 149 9.66 7.01 -4.69
N SER A 150 10.87 6.51 -4.95
CA SER A 150 11.33 6.07 -6.28
C SER A 150 12.07 4.74 -6.16
N HIS A 151 12.04 3.93 -7.23
CA HIS A 151 12.77 2.66 -7.33
C HIS A 151 13.66 2.67 -8.58
N ILE A 152 14.74 1.89 -8.58
CA ILE A 152 15.62 1.64 -9.72
C ILE A 152 15.62 0.15 -10.05
N VAL A 153 15.84 -0.20 -11.31
CA VAL A 153 15.93 -1.57 -11.83
C VAL A 153 17.29 -1.77 -12.45
#